data_AF-A0A9P8HRR5-F1
#
_entry.id   AF-A0A9P8HRR5-F1
#
_cell.length_a   1.000
_cell.length_b   1.000
_cell.length_c   1.000
_cell.angle_alpha   90.00
_cell.angle_beta   90.00
_cell.angle_gamma   90.00
#
_symmetry.space_group_name_H-M   'P 1'
#
loop_
_entity.id
_entity.type
_entity.pdbx_description
1 polymer ?
#
loop_
_entity_poly.entity_id
_entity_poly.type
_entity_poly.pdbx_seq_one_letter_code
_entity_poly.pdbx_strand_id
1 'polypeptide(L)'
;MPDHHPEILLKFQKQIDPYIKPREQVNYIRRVLALHLGTCAGNGAIQSPLFLIDSSQEVTTPSDLTGVYREYVEALQANTAARRQFDSLLKNNTPEDPEPPNPKANSVDLLEERICLLKLRQKRESLLAARQSLDLLMEKPAATREFLDAKHIFQGSPGVPSAPDDVINSLAQDQTSPQSGLSDRIQQLEKTVLRAKLLLKQEDQTVQETRARSKNQFDMVSNGARMEALTTTRNELITWIETELAKASPGGKPGASNSGSLKSRVSPSTIAANLEEISKKYAKYVSSRKTLLDLETQQFQLSQPSHPSLLPPAQLVAGLDRSSNKPPMPIDHLLTPYLRALAAISVSQKAAISQKSFFTSALSKQNQDACQLLGRLGEESHLLPAYPMKDSLRRRSGIQTEIASKSEHPDISKRIKPWVFAADSAKIALLEYAAETVDIGQVALENCLENLREIDFLLGHPEEGEDSSEVSERHPKTGAAAMRLGSRKHTSKNSITDDGHDVWSRLHGNLGVLRDAV
;
A
#
# COMPACT_ATOMS: atom_id res chain seq x y z
N MET A 1 -13.67 14.16 3.81
CA MET A 1 -13.90 13.51 2.52
C MET A 1 -15.25 12.82 2.61
N PRO A 2 -16.34 13.44 2.10
CA PRO A 2 -17.68 12.95 2.36
C PRO A 2 -18.17 12.00 1.25
N ASP A 3 -18.40 10.74 1.58
CA ASP A 3 -19.56 9.88 1.27
C ASP A 3 -20.37 10.08 -0.04
N HIS A 4 -19.72 10.28 -1.20
CA HIS A 4 -20.39 10.33 -2.51
C HIS A 4 -20.59 8.96 -3.20
N HIS A 5 -20.13 7.87 -2.58
CA HIS A 5 -20.20 6.53 -3.17
C HIS A 5 -21.61 5.89 -3.32
N PRO A 6 -22.62 6.15 -2.45
CA PRO A 6 -23.91 5.44 -2.58
C PRO A 6 -24.76 5.95 -3.74
N GLU A 7 -24.63 7.23 -4.13
CA GLU A 7 -25.43 7.81 -5.21
C GLU A 7 -25.01 7.33 -6.60
N ILE A 8 -23.71 7.10 -6.80
CA ILE A 8 -23.17 6.60 -8.08
C ILE A 8 -23.64 5.16 -8.30
N LEU A 9 -23.62 4.33 -7.26
CA LEU A 9 -24.08 2.95 -7.33
C LEU A 9 -25.58 2.86 -7.64
N LEU A 10 -26.41 3.73 -7.06
CA LEU A 10 -27.84 3.77 -7.36
C LEU A 10 -28.13 4.23 -8.80
N LYS A 11 -27.35 5.18 -9.34
CA LYS A 11 -27.46 5.59 -10.75
C LYS A 11 -27.03 4.47 -11.70
N PHE A 12 -25.96 3.76 -11.37
CA PHE A 12 -25.48 2.62 -12.14
C PHE A 12 -26.48 1.46 -12.12
N GLN A 13 -27.05 1.13 -10.96
CA GLN A 13 -28.07 0.09 -10.84
C GLN A 13 -29.30 0.41 -11.71
N LYS A 14 -29.83 1.65 -11.64
CA LYS A 14 -30.94 2.09 -12.50
C LYS A 14 -30.64 2.00 -14.01
N GLN A 15 -29.38 2.14 -14.42
CA GLN A 15 -28.98 2.01 -15.82
C GLN A 15 -28.90 0.54 -16.27
N ILE A 16 -28.64 -0.40 -15.36
CA ILE A 16 -28.45 -1.82 -15.68
C ILE A 16 -29.73 -2.62 -15.42
N ASP A 17 -30.63 -2.17 -14.55
CA ASP A 17 -31.94 -2.80 -14.30
C ASP A 17 -32.73 -3.16 -15.58
N PRO A 18 -32.75 -2.35 -16.66
CA PRO A 18 -33.40 -2.73 -17.92
C PRO A 18 -32.71 -3.90 -18.66
N TYR A 19 -31.43 -4.13 -18.40
CA TYR A 19 -30.61 -5.17 -19.02
C TYR A 19 -30.46 -6.41 -18.13
N ILE A 20 -30.82 -6.33 -16.84
CA ILE A 20 -30.83 -7.46 -15.90
C ILE A 20 -32.17 -8.17 -16.03
N LYS A 21 -32.23 -9.18 -16.90
CA LYS A 21 -33.40 -10.07 -17.00
C LYS A 21 -33.37 -11.13 -15.89
N PRO A 22 -34.54 -11.52 -15.33
CA PRO A 22 -34.62 -12.61 -14.36
C PRO A 22 -34.11 -13.91 -14.98
N ARG A 23 -33.49 -14.77 -14.15
CA ARG A 23 -32.83 -16.01 -14.60
C ARG A 23 -33.73 -16.91 -15.45
N GLU A 24 -35.03 -16.93 -15.16
CA GLU A 24 -36.04 -17.69 -15.90
C GLU A 24 -36.22 -17.18 -17.34
N GLN A 25 -36.32 -15.86 -17.54
CA GLN A 25 -36.40 -15.26 -18.86
C GLN A 25 -35.11 -15.50 -19.66
N VAL A 26 -33.94 -15.42 -19.01
CA VAL A 26 -32.65 -15.72 -19.65
C VAL A 26 -32.59 -17.18 -20.09
N ASN A 27 -33.05 -18.11 -19.25
CA ASN A 27 -33.10 -19.53 -19.60
C ASN A 27 -34.10 -19.83 -20.72
N TYR A 28 -35.26 -19.15 -20.74
CA TYR A 28 -36.22 -19.23 -21.84
C TYR A 28 -35.62 -18.73 -23.15
N ILE A 29 -34.99 -17.54 -23.14
CA ILE A 29 -34.31 -16.97 -24.32
C ILE A 29 -33.20 -17.90 -24.81
N ARG A 30 -32.37 -18.45 -23.91
CA ARG A 30 -31.33 -19.42 -24.26
C ARG A 30 -31.91 -20.68 -24.91
N ARG A 31 -33.04 -21.20 -24.40
CA ARG A 31 -33.71 -22.38 -24.97
C ARG A 31 -34.24 -22.08 -26.38
N VAL A 32 -34.91 -20.94 -26.58
CA VAL A 32 -35.42 -20.53 -27.89
C VAL A 32 -34.28 -20.34 -28.89
N LEU A 33 -33.19 -19.67 -28.48
CA LEU A 33 -32.00 -19.49 -29.33
C LEU A 33 -31.31 -20.82 -29.63
N ALA A 34 -31.19 -21.72 -28.66
CA ALA A 34 -30.60 -23.04 -28.87
C ALA A 34 -31.41 -23.88 -29.87
N LEU A 35 -32.75 -23.78 -29.84
CA LEU A 35 -33.62 -24.39 -30.83
C LEU A 35 -33.42 -23.77 -32.22
N HIS A 36 -33.41 -22.44 -32.31
CA HIS A 36 -33.24 -21.74 -33.59
C HIS A 36 -31.88 -22.00 -34.24
N LEU A 37 -30.80 -21.92 -33.46
CA LEU A 37 -29.44 -22.21 -33.91
C LEU A 37 -29.30 -23.69 -34.29
N GLY A 38 -29.96 -24.57 -33.55
CA GLY A 38 -30.08 -25.99 -33.88
C GLY A 38 -30.70 -26.25 -35.24
N THR A 39 -31.78 -25.54 -35.56
CA THR A 39 -32.42 -25.58 -36.88
C THR A 39 -31.49 -25.07 -37.99
N CYS A 40 -30.72 -23.99 -37.74
CA CYS A 40 -29.79 -23.45 -38.73
C CYS A 40 -28.54 -24.33 -38.96
N ALA A 41 -28.09 -25.05 -37.93
CA ALA A 41 -26.91 -25.93 -38.00
C ALA A 41 -27.22 -27.35 -38.52
N GLY A 42 -28.50 -27.67 -38.79
CA GLY A 42 -28.94 -29.00 -39.24
C GLY A 42 -28.84 -30.12 -38.19
N ASN A 43 -28.34 -29.83 -36.98
CA ASN A 43 -28.00 -30.80 -35.94
C ASN A 43 -28.77 -30.55 -34.64
N GLY A 44 -30.11 -30.61 -34.66
CA GLY A 44 -30.95 -30.66 -33.45
C GLY A 44 -30.63 -29.63 -32.35
N ALA A 45 -31.06 -29.87 -31.10
CA ALA A 45 -30.76 -28.95 -30.00
C ALA A 45 -29.26 -28.98 -29.65
N ILE A 46 -28.56 -27.85 -29.83
CA ILE A 46 -27.12 -27.73 -29.59
C ILE A 46 -26.85 -27.85 -28.08
N GLN A 47 -26.27 -28.97 -27.64
CA GLN A 47 -25.85 -29.20 -26.25
C GLN A 47 -24.37 -28.83 -26.00
N SER A 48 -23.58 -28.62 -27.05
CA SER A 48 -22.16 -28.28 -26.97
C SER A 48 -21.92 -26.77 -27.04
N PRO A 49 -20.89 -26.23 -26.36
CA PRO A 49 -20.56 -24.82 -26.47
C PRO A 49 -20.16 -24.47 -27.92
N LEU A 50 -20.75 -23.41 -28.47
CA LEU A 50 -20.61 -22.95 -29.87
C LEU A 50 -19.16 -22.75 -30.34
N PHE A 51 -18.21 -22.67 -29.41
CA PHE A 51 -16.77 -22.51 -29.68
C PHE A 51 -16.07 -23.80 -30.16
N LEU A 52 -16.73 -24.96 -30.08
CA LEU A 52 -16.16 -26.26 -30.48
C LEU A 52 -16.79 -26.84 -31.75
N ILE A 53 -17.68 -26.09 -32.42
CA ILE A 53 -18.28 -26.54 -33.68
C ILE A 53 -17.25 -26.37 -34.79
N ASP A 54 -16.94 -27.48 -35.45
CA ASP A 54 -16.00 -27.54 -36.56
C ASP A 54 -16.53 -26.66 -37.71
N SER A 55 -15.70 -25.73 -38.17
CA SER A 55 -16.05 -24.73 -39.21
C SER A 55 -16.17 -25.33 -40.61
N SER A 56 -16.16 -26.66 -40.69
CA SER A 56 -16.32 -27.46 -41.89
C SER A 56 -17.78 -27.65 -42.29
N GLN A 57 -18.74 -27.45 -41.38
CA GLN A 57 -20.16 -27.72 -41.66
C GLN A 57 -20.81 -26.62 -42.52
N GLU A 58 -21.38 -27.02 -43.65
CA GLU A 58 -22.09 -26.12 -44.56
C GLU A 58 -23.44 -25.71 -43.95
N VAL A 59 -23.47 -24.48 -43.41
CA VAL A 59 -24.70 -23.88 -42.89
C VAL A 59 -25.62 -23.56 -44.05
N THR A 60 -26.77 -24.22 -44.10
CA THR A 60 -27.82 -23.94 -45.09
C THR A 60 -28.46 -22.60 -44.74
N THR A 61 -28.43 -21.64 -45.67
CA THR A 61 -28.99 -20.31 -45.44
C THR A 61 -30.52 -20.38 -45.39
N PRO A 62 -31.16 -19.88 -44.32
CA PRO A 62 -32.60 -19.74 -44.32
C PRO A 62 -32.99 -18.65 -45.34
N SER A 63 -34.02 -18.93 -46.15
CA SER A 63 -34.53 -18.06 -47.23
C SER A 63 -35.06 -16.70 -46.77
N ASP A 64 -35.16 -16.49 -45.46
CA ASP A 64 -35.84 -15.34 -44.85
C ASP A 64 -34.90 -14.14 -44.63
N LEU A 65 -33.60 -14.29 -44.94
CA LEU A 65 -32.62 -13.22 -44.82
C LEU A 65 -32.69 -12.28 -46.04
N THR A 66 -33.26 -11.09 -45.84
CA THR A 66 -33.34 -10.04 -46.88
C THR A 66 -32.38 -8.88 -46.60
N GLY A 67 -31.76 -8.31 -47.65
CA GLY A 67 -30.93 -7.12 -47.59
C GLY A 67 -29.45 -7.39 -47.25
N VAL A 68 -28.81 -6.46 -46.54
CA VAL A 68 -27.36 -6.45 -46.23
C VAL A 68 -26.89 -7.73 -45.52
N TYR A 69 -27.75 -8.33 -44.69
CA TYR A 69 -27.44 -9.58 -44.01
C TYR A 69 -27.25 -10.75 -44.99
N ARG A 70 -27.98 -10.76 -46.10
CA ARG A 70 -27.80 -11.76 -47.16
C ARG A 70 -26.47 -11.58 -47.87
N GLU A 71 -26.13 -10.36 -48.24
CA GLU A 71 -24.85 -10.03 -48.88
C GLU A 71 -23.65 -10.37 -47.99
N TYR A 72 -23.77 -10.11 -46.67
CA TYR A 72 -22.74 -10.49 -45.72
C TYR A 72 -22.55 -12.00 -45.62
N VAL A 73 -23.64 -12.76 -45.56
CA VAL A 73 -23.58 -14.23 -45.50
C VAL A 73 -23.03 -14.82 -46.80
N GLU A 74 -23.42 -14.26 -47.94
CA GLU A 74 -22.89 -14.65 -49.26
C GLU A 74 -21.38 -14.35 -49.37
N ALA A 75 -20.94 -13.18 -48.91
CA ALA A 75 -19.52 -12.83 -48.85
C ALA A 75 -18.73 -13.76 -47.92
N LEU A 76 -19.33 -14.16 -46.79
CA LEU A 76 -18.71 -15.10 -45.85
C LEU A 76 -18.58 -16.49 -46.47
N GLN A 77 -19.63 -16.99 -47.13
CA GLN A 77 -19.59 -18.25 -47.87
C GLN A 77 -18.52 -18.21 -48.97
N ALA A 78 -18.46 -17.14 -49.77
CA ALA A 78 -17.42 -16.95 -50.77
C ALA A 78 -16.01 -16.93 -50.16
N ASN A 79 -15.83 -16.29 -49.00
CA ASN A 79 -14.54 -16.28 -48.29
C ASN A 79 -14.14 -17.69 -47.82
N THR A 80 -15.09 -18.45 -47.25
CA THR A 80 -14.82 -19.83 -46.81
C THR A 80 -14.49 -20.74 -47.99
N ALA A 81 -15.18 -20.60 -49.13
CA ALA A 81 -14.85 -21.32 -50.36
C ALA A 81 -13.46 -20.95 -50.89
N ALA A 82 -13.11 -19.66 -50.91
CA ALA A 82 -11.79 -19.20 -51.33
C ALA A 82 -10.67 -19.74 -50.41
N ARG A 83 -10.90 -19.79 -49.10
CA ARG A 83 -9.94 -20.40 -48.14
C ARG A 83 -9.77 -21.89 -48.39
N ARG A 84 -10.86 -22.64 -48.61
CA ARG A 84 -10.78 -24.07 -48.95
C ARG A 84 -9.98 -24.29 -50.24
N GLN A 85 -10.20 -23.45 -51.25
CA GLN A 85 -9.43 -23.49 -52.49
C GLN A 85 -7.95 -23.17 -52.24
N PHE A 86 -7.64 -22.14 -51.46
CA PHE A 86 -6.27 -21.81 -51.07
C PHE A 86 -5.58 -22.96 -50.33
N ASP A 87 -6.25 -23.58 -49.36
CA ASP A 87 -5.73 -24.72 -48.62
C ASP A 87 -5.53 -25.95 -49.53
N SER A 88 -6.43 -26.16 -50.49
CA SER A 88 -6.25 -27.21 -51.50
C SER A 88 -5.04 -26.94 -52.39
N LEU A 89 -4.82 -25.68 -52.78
CA LEU A 89 -3.63 -25.29 -53.56
C LEU A 89 -2.36 -25.41 -52.73
N LEU A 90 -2.37 -25.08 -51.44
CA LEU A 90 -1.22 -25.30 -50.56
C LEU A 90 -0.88 -26.79 -50.44
N LYS A 91 -1.88 -27.66 -50.27
CA LYS A 91 -1.68 -29.10 -50.24
C LYS A 91 -1.15 -29.65 -51.56
N ASN A 92 -1.66 -29.14 -52.69
CA ASN A 92 -1.23 -29.57 -54.03
C ASN A 92 0.14 -29.00 -54.46
N ASN A 93 0.56 -27.86 -53.90
CA ASN A 93 1.86 -27.23 -54.17
C ASN A 93 2.91 -27.55 -53.10
N THR A 94 2.60 -28.42 -52.13
CA THR A 94 3.66 -29.03 -51.31
C THR A 94 4.31 -30.10 -52.18
N PRO A 95 5.58 -29.94 -52.60
CA PRO A 95 6.24 -30.99 -53.37
C PRO A 95 6.22 -32.27 -52.53
N GLU A 96 5.93 -33.41 -53.17
CA GLU A 96 6.13 -34.72 -52.57
C GLU A 96 7.60 -34.83 -52.16
N ASP A 97 7.89 -34.51 -50.89
CA ASP A 97 9.09 -35.03 -50.26
C ASP A 97 8.95 -36.56 -50.21
N PRO A 98 10.04 -37.30 -50.48
CA PRO A 98 9.99 -38.75 -50.59
C PRO A 98 9.51 -39.35 -49.27
N GLU A 99 8.79 -40.47 -49.38
CA GLU A 99 8.42 -41.39 -48.31
C GLU A 99 9.27 -41.23 -47.03
N PRO A 100 8.67 -41.03 -45.84
CA PRO A 100 9.46 -40.91 -44.63
C PRO A 100 10.22 -42.23 -44.40
N PRO A 101 11.57 -42.22 -44.29
CA PRO A 101 12.28 -43.38 -43.83
C PRO A 101 11.92 -43.60 -42.37
N ASN A 102 11.30 -44.75 -42.10
CA ASN A 102 11.33 -45.54 -40.87
C ASN A 102 11.68 -44.78 -39.56
N PRO A 103 10.78 -44.66 -38.57
CA PRO A 103 10.96 -43.84 -37.37
C PRO A 103 11.94 -44.50 -36.40
N LYS A 104 13.25 -44.36 -36.64
CA LYS A 104 14.32 -44.74 -35.71
C LYS A 104 15.47 -43.71 -35.67
N ALA A 105 15.21 -42.46 -36.05
CA ALA A 105 16.10 -41.35 -35.73
C ALA A 105 15.47 -40.56 -34.58
N ASN A 106 16.28 -40.33 -33.54
CA ASN A 106 15.90 -39.83 -32.22
C ASN A 106 14.92 -38.65 -32.29
N SER A 107 13.77 -38.77 -31.62
CA SER A 107 12.78 -37.69 -31.50
C SER A 107 13.35 -36.40 -30.90
N VAL A 108 14.47 -36.51 -30.20
CA VAL A 108 15.23 -35.39 -29.62
C VAL A 108 15.93 -34.58 -30.72
N ASP A 109 16.52 -35.24 -31.73
CA ASP A 109 17.23 -34.58 -32.82
C ASP A 109 16.24 -33.79 -33.72
N LEU A 110 15.05 -34.34 -33.99
CA LEU A 110 13.98 -33.64 -34.72
C LEU A 110 13.45 -32.41 -33.97
N LEU A 111 13.38 -32.49 -32.64
CA LEU A 111 12.91 -31.38 -31.81
C LEU A 111 13.98 -30.28 -31.72
N GLU A 112 15.26 -30.66 -31.62
CA GLU A 112 16.38 -29.73 -31.68
C GLU A 112 16.48 -29.05 -33.06
N GLU A 113 16.32 -29.80 -34.15
CA GLU A 113 16.21 -29.25 -35.51
C GLU A 113 15.05 -28.27 -35.62
N ARG A 114 13.87 -28.62 -35.07
CA ARG A 114 12.70 -27.73 -35.06
C ARG A 114 12.96 -26.45 -34.27
N ILE A 115 13.62 -26.53 -33.12
CA ILE A 115 14.01 -25.36 -32.32
C ILE A 115 15.01 -24.50 -33.08
N CYS A 116 16.00 -25.12 -33.75
CA CYS A 116 16.97 -24.42 -34.58
C CYS A 116 16.30 -23.69 -35.75
N LEU A 117 15.34 -24.32 -36.43
CA LEU A 117 14.54 -23.70 -37.49
C LEU A 117 13.69 -22.53 -36.97
N LEU A 118 13.07 -22.67 -35.79
CA LEU A 118 12.31 -21.58 -35.16
C LEU A 118 13.22 -20.41 -34.79
N LYS A 119 14.39 -20.67 -34.22
CA LYS A 119 15.40 -19.63 -33.93
C LYS A 119 15.88 -18.96 -35.20
N LEU A 120 16.10 -19.71 -36.28
CA LEU A 120 16.52 -19.16 -37.57
C LEU A 120 15.42 -18.30 -38.20
N ARG A 121 14.15 -18.72 -38.10
CA ARG A 121 13.00 -17.94 -38.54
C ARG A 121 12.85 -16.64 -37.76
N GLN A 122 12.97 -16.70 -36.43
CA GLN A 122 12.95 -15.50 -35.58
C GLN A 122 14.08 -14.53 -35.94
N LYS A 123 15.30 -15.05 -36.18
CA LYS A 123 16.42 -14.23 -36.66
C LYS A 123 16.12 -13.60 -38.02
N ARG A 124 15.58 -14.37 -38.98
CA ARG A 124 15.17 -13.84 -40.28
C ARG A 124 14.11 -12.76 -40.17
N GLU A 125 13.09 -12.95 -39.32
CA GLU A 125 12.03 -11.96 -39.07
C GLU A 125 12.61 -10.68 -38.44
N SER A 126 13.53 -10.81 -37.47
CA SER A 126 14.22 -9.66 -36.89
C SER A 126 15.08 -8.90 -37.89
N LEU A 127 15.79 -9.60 -38.79
CA LEU A 127 16.60 -9.00 -39.85
C LEU A 127 15.72 -8.34 -40.92
N LEU A 128 14.58 -8.94 -41.26
CA LEU A 128 13.60 -8.33 -42.15
C LEU A 128 12.99 -7.08 -41.52
N ALA A 129 12.66 -7.08 -40.24
CA ALA A 129 12.17 -5.90 -39.54
C ALA A 129 13.24 -4.79 -39.48
N ALA A 130 14.49 -5.14 -39.18
CA ALA A 130 15.60 -4.20 -39.20
C ALA A 130 15.80 -3.63 -40.62
N ARG A 131 15.77 -4.48 -41.66
CA ARG A 131 15.86 -4.04 -43.05
C ARG A 131 14.69 -3.15 -43.44
N GLN A 132 13.44 -3.51 -43.11
CA GLN A 132 12.28 -2.66 -43.35
C GLN A 132 12.40 -1.33 -42.62
N SER A 133 12.90 -1.31 -41.39
CA SER A 133 13.13 -0.06 -40.66
C SER A 133 14.22 0.80 -41.32
N LEU A 134 15.25 0.17 -41.88
CA LEU A 134 16.33 0.84 -42.61
C LEU A 134 15.82 1.36 -43.95
N ASP A 135 15.07 0.56 -44.70
CA ASP A 135 14.42 0.95 -45.95
C ASP A 135 13.45 2.13 -45.71
N LEU A 136 12.65 2.08 -44.64
CA LEU A 136 11.80 3.21 -44.21
C LEU A 136 12.61 4.44 -43.80
N LEU A 137 13.78 4.26 -43.18
CA LEU A 137 14.68 5.38 -42.85
C LEU A 137 15.37 5.93 -44.10
N MET A 138 15.63 5.11 -45.11
CA MET A 138 16.21 5.51 -46.38
C MET A 138 15.20 6.22 -47.29
N GLU A 139 13.93 5.81 -47.26
CA GLU A 139 12.83 6.50 -47.93
C GLU A 139 12.53 7.86 -47.29
N LYS A 140 12.98 8.09 -46.05
CA LYS A 140 12.79 9.34 -45.32
C LYS A 140 13.99 10.28 -45.55
N PRO A 141 13.82 11.44 -46.19
CA PRO A 141 14.94 12.34 -46.48
C PRO A 141 15.55 12.88 -45.18
N ALA A 142 16.79 12.49 -44.89
CA ALA A 142 17.55 12.81 -43.67
C ALA A 142 17.90 14.31 -43.48
N ALA A 143 17.30 15.23 -44.25
CA ALA A 143 17.69 16.63 -44.29
C ALA A 143 16.52 17.61 -44.50
N THR A 144 15.33 17.34 -43.97
CA THR A 144 14.30 18.38 -43.82
C THR A 144 14.09 18.69 -42.33
N ARG A 145 14.25 19.98 -41.97
CA ARG A 145 14.17 20.47 -40.58
C ARG A 145 12.81 20.21 -39.90
N GLU A 146 11.79 19.87 -40.69
CA GLU A 146 10.43 19.61 -40.24
C GLU A 146 10.22 18.16 -39.76
N PHE A 147 11.06 17.21 -40.17
CA PHE A 147 10.85 15.78 -39.89
C PHE A 147 11.36 15.33 -38.51
N LEU A 148 12.30 16.08 -37.92
CA LEU A 148 12.77 15.90 -36.53
C LEU A 148 12.00 16.78 -35.54
N ASP A 149 10.92 17.43 -35.97
CA ASP A 149 10.07 18.19 -35.05
C ASP A 149 9.30 17.20 -34.17
N ALA A 150 9.64 17.18 -32.88
CA ALA A 150 9.01 16.34 -31.86
C ALA A 150 7.47 16.50 -31.88
N LYS A 151 6.97 17.68 -32.27
CA LYS A 151 5.53 17.95 -32.35
C LYS A 151 4.80 17.14 -33.42
N HIS A 152 5.47 16.75 -34.51
CA HIS A 152 4.88 15.95 -35.59
C HIS A 152 5.06 14.44 -35.36
N ILE A 153 6.11 14.02 -34.66
CA ILE A 153 6.36 12.60 -34.32
C ILE A 153 5.33 12.07 -33.33
N PHE A 154 4.81 12.93 -32.44
CA PHE A 154 3.83 12.54 -31.40
C PHE A 154 2.36 12.88 -31.74
N GLN A 155 2.07 13.31 -32.97
CA GLN A 155 0.70 13.52 -33.47
C GLN A 155 0.01 12.17 -33.78
N GLY A 156 -0.32 11.40 -32.75
CA GLY A 156 -1.08 10.15 -32.93
C GLY A 156 -0.93 9.12 -31.81
N SER A 157 0.02 9.31 -30.89
CA SER A 157 0.07 8.47 -29.69
C SER A 157 -1.01 8.91 -28.69
N PRO A 158 -1.77 7.99 -28.07
CA PRO A 158 -2.63 8.34 -26.95
C PRO A 158 -1.79 9.02 -25.87
N GLY A 159 -2.23 10.20 -25.44
CA GLY A 159 -1.45 11.13 -24.61
C GLY A 159 -0.83 10.45 -23.40
N VAL A 160 0.49 10.22 -23.48
CA VAL A 160 1.31 9.88 -22.32
C VAL A 160 1.23 11.09 -21.38
N PRO A 161 1.02 10.89 -20.06
CA PRO A 161 1.04 12.01 -19.12
C PRO A 161 2.35 12.77 -19.28
N SER A 162 2.25 14.08 -19.53
CA SER A 162 3.40 14.96 -19.73
C SER A 162 4.40 14.76 -18.60
N ALA A 163 5.49 14.07 -18.90
CA ALA A 163 6.64 14.05 -18.04
C ALA A 163 7.29 15.42 -18.17
N PRO A 164 7.63 16.10 -17.07
CA PRO A 164 8.19 17.45 -17.13
C PRO A 164 9.42 17.47 -18.02
N ASP A 165 9.44 18.39 -18.98
CA ASP A 165 10.50 18.57 -19.99
C ASP A 165 11.91 18.66 -19.36
N ASP A 166 11.98 19.04 -18.08
CA ASP A 166 13.18 19.07 -17.24
C ASP A 166 13.88 17.69 -17.12
N VAL A 167 13.12 16.59 -17.12
CA VAL A 167 13.69 15.23 -16.97
C VAL A 167 14.32 14.75 -18.28
N ILE A 168 13.71 15.07 -19.41
CA ILE A 168 14.17 14.64 -20.74
C ILE A 168 15.39 15.48 -21.17
N ASN A 169 15.37 16.78 -20.90
CA ASN A 169 16.52 17.67 -21.11
C ASN A 169 17.69 17.31 -20.18
N SER A 170 17.43 16.88 -18.93
CA SER A 170 18.50 16.44 -18.01
C SER A 170 19.20 15.13 -18.44
N LEU A 171 18.52 14.28 -19.21
CA LEU A 171 19.08 13.00 -19.66
C LEU A 171 19.86 13.13 -20.96
N ALA A 172 19.46 14.06 -21.85
CA ALA A 172 20.17 14.37 -23.08
C ALA A 172 21.41 15.26 -22.85
N GLN A 173 21.41 16.09 -21.79
CA GLN A 173 22.52 17.00 -21.47
C GLN A 173 23.67 16.34 -20.68
N ASP A 174 23.49 15.10 -20.19
CA ASP A 174 24.44 14.39 -19.32
C ASP A 174 25.66 13.78 -20.07
N GLN A 175 25.75 13.94 -21.40
CA GLN A 175 26.80 13.29 -22.22
C GLN A 175 27.86 14.24 -22.80
N THR A 176 27.65 15.57 -22.83
CA THR A 176 28.61 16.47 -23.50
C THR A 176 28.71 17.86 -22.86
N SER A 177 29.44 18.02 -21.76
CA SER A 177 30.30 19.20 -21.57
C SER A 177 31.27 19.03 -20.39
N PRO A 178 32.56 19.41 -20.53
CA PRO A 178 33.55 19.36 -19.44
C PRO A 178 33.55 20.59 -18.51
N GLN A 179 32.53 21.46 -18.54
CA GLN A 179 32.41 22.65 -17.68
C GLN A 179 30.95 22.88 -17.24
N SER A 180 30.38 21.94 -16.51
CA SER A 180 29.08 22.14 -15.85
C SER A 180 29.26 23.08 -14.65
N GLY A 181 28.41 24.11 -14.54
CA GLY A 181 28.49 25.10 -13.47
C GLY A 181 28.29 24.50 -12.08
N LEU A 182 28.60 25.29 -11.03
CA LEU A 182 28.38 24.89 -9.63
C LEU A 182 26.94 24.39 -9.39
N SER A 183 25.96 25.05 -10.02
CA SER A 183 24.54 24.69 -10.00
C SER A 183 24.27 23.27 -10.48
N ASP A 184 24.87 22.87 -11.60
CA ASP A 184 24.60 21.60 -12.26
C ASP A 184 25.17 20.45 -11.43
N ARG A 185 26.33 20.69 -10.79
CA ARG A 185 26.96 19.73 -9.90
C ARG A 185 26.25 19.61 -8.55
N ILE A 186 25.65 20.70 -8.05
CA ILE A 186 24.74 20.67 -6.90
C ILE A 186 23.48 19.86 -7.25
N GLN A 187 22.86 20.11 -8.40
CA GLN A 187 21.69 19.35 -8.86
C GLN A 187 22.01 17.86 -9.05
N GLN A 188 23.20 17.52 -9.56
CA GLN A 188 23.65 16.14 -9.68
C GLN A 188 23.85 15.48 -8.30
N LEU A 189 24.39 16.21 -7.32
CA LEU A 189 24.49 15.74 -5.94
C LEU A 189 23.10 15.53 -5.33
N GLU A 190 22.18 16.47 -5.50
CA GLU A 190 20.82 16.36 -5.00
C GLU A 190 20.09 15.15 -5.62
N LYS A 191 20.21 14.96 -6.94
CA LYS A 191 19.67 13.80 -7.67
C LYS A 191 20.24 12.49 -7.13
N THR A 192 21.55 12.41 -6.91
CA THR A 192 22.18 11.19 -6.37
C THR A 192 21.78 10.92 -4.92
N VAL A 193 21.67 11.95 -4.08
CA VAL A 193 21.19 11.83 -2.69
C VAL A 193 19.73 11.41 -2.65
N LEU A 194 18.87 11.97 -3.50
CA LEU A 194 17.46 11.58 -3.60
C LEU A 194 17.32 10.12 -4.06
N ARG A 195 18.09 9.71 -5.08
CA ARG A 195 18.11 8.31 -5.54
C ARG A 195 18.57 7.36 -4.45
N ALA A 196 19.62 7.70 -3.71
CA ALA A 196 20.08 6.90 -2.58
C ALA A 196 19.04 6.81 -1.46
N LYS A 197 18.35 7.91 -1.14
CA LYS A 197 17.26 7.92 -0.14
C LYS A 197 16.08 7.05 -0.57
N LEU A 198 15.74 7.04 -1.85
CA LEU A 198 14.66 6.20 -2.38
C LEU A 198 15.04 4.72 -2.29
N LEU A 199 16.25 4.36 -2.71
CA LEU A 199 16.77 2.99 -2.59
C LEU A 199 16.78 2.52 -1.14
N LEU A 200 17.22 3.37 -0.20
CA LEU A 200 17.20 3.05 1.24
C LEU A 200 15.78 2.77 1.74
N LYS A 201 14.79 3.58 1.34
CA LYS A 201 13.39 3.35 1.71
C LYS A 201 12.85 2.04 1.13
N GLN A 202 13.22 1.71 -0.10
CA GLN A 202 12.83 0.45 -0.73
C GLN A 202 13.44 -0.74 0.02
N GLU A 203 14.73 -0.67 0.36
CA GLU A 203 15.40 -1.71 1.16
C GLU A 203 14.74 -1.84 2.53
N ASP A 204 14.50 -0.74 3.25
CA ASP A 204 13.80 -0.76 4.54
C ASP A 204 12.41 -1.41 4.43
N GLN A 205 11.66 -1.10 3.37
CA GLN A 205 10.36 -1.71 3.13
C GLN A 205 10.49 -3.23 2.90
N THR A 206 11.43 -3.68 2.07
CA THR A 206 11.66 -5.12 1.86
C THR A 206 12.13 -5.84 3.14
N VAL A 207 12.91 -5.17 3.99
CA VAL A 207 13.32 -5.69 5.30
C VAL A 207 12.12 -5.77 6.26
N GLN A 208 11.23 -4.79 6.24
CA GLN A 208 10.00 -4.82 7.04
C GLN A 208 9.04 -5.93 6.56
N GLU A 209 8.87 -6.08 5.25
CA GLU A 209 8.03 -7.14 4.66
C GLU A 209 8.57 -8.53 4.98
N THR A 210 9.89 -8.75 4.87
CA THR A 210 10.52 -10.02 5.24
C THR A 210 10.41 -10.30 6.75
N ARG A 211 10.55 -9.27 7.60
CA ARG A 211 10.31 -9.38 9.05
C ARG A 211 8.84 -9.67 9.40
N ALA A 212 7.90 -9.11 8.66
CA ALA A 212 6.48 -9.40 8.85
C ALA A 212 6.14 -10.83 8.42
N ARG A 213 6.68 -11.28 7.28
CA ARG A 213 6.54 -12.67 6.80
C ARG A 213 7.15 -13.67 7.79
N SER A 214 8.32 -13.38 8.37
CA SER A 214 8.94 -14.29 9.34
C SER A 214 8.15 -14.39 10.64
N LYS A 215 7.60 -13.27 11.15
CA LYS A 215 6.73 -13.29 12.34
C LYS A 215 5.49 -14.17 12.15
N ASN A 216 4.87 -14.14 10.96
CA ASN A 216 3.70 -14.97 10.65
C ASN A 216 4.06 -16.46 10.42
N GLN A 217 5.31 -16.76 10.02
CA GLN A 217 5.77 -18.15 9.85
C GLN A 217 5.93 -18.89 11.19
N PHE A 218 6.24 -18.19 12.30
CA PHE A 218 6.37 -18.85 13.61
C PHE A 218 5.07 -19.46 14.13
N ASP A 219 3.91 -18.93 13.72
CA ASP A 219 2.58 -19.46 14.07
C ASP A 219 2.12 -20.59 13.13
N MET A 220 2.64 -20.64 11.89
CA MET A 220 2.27 -21.67 10.90
C MET A 220 3.18 -22.91 10.89
N VAL A 221 4.31 -22.90 11.60
CA VAL A 221 5.16 -24.09 11.71
C VAL A 221 4.51 -25.09 12.65
N SER A 222 4.08 -26.23 12.09
CA SER A 222 3.46 -27.32 12.86
C SER A 222 4.38 -27.78 14.00
N ASN A 223 3.80 -28.13 15.16
CA ASN A 223 4.57 -28.61 16.31
C ASN A 223 5.43 -29.85 15.96
N GLY A 224 5.01 -30.65 14.97
CA GLY A 224 5.79 -31.76 14.43
C GLY A 224 7.07 -31.32 13.73
N ALA A 225 6.99 -30.33 12.82
CA ALA A 225 8.17 -29.77 12.15
C ALA A 225 9.12 -29.07 13.15
N ARG A 226 8.58 -28.46 14.22
CA ARG A 226 9.38 -27.90 15.31
C ARG A 226 10.11 -28.98 16.10
N MET A 227 9.43 -30.08 16.42
CA MET A 227 10.04 -31.21 17.14
C MET A 227 11.10 -31.88 16.28
N GLU A 228 10.86 -32.06 14.98
CA GLU A 228 11.84 -32.59 14.04
C GLU A 228 13.06 -31.66 13.95
N ALA A 229 12.86 -30.35 13.79
CA ALA A 229 13.95 -29.36 13.80
C ALA A 229 14.74 -29.36 15.13
N LEU A 230 14.06 -29.50 16.27
CA LEU A 230 14.74 -29.62 17.56
C LEU A 230 15.52 -30.93 17.68
N THR A 231 14.97 -32.02 17.15
CA THR A 231 15.63 -33.33 17.14
C THR A 231 16.85 -33.32 16.22
N THR A 232 16.76 -32.69 15.05
CA THR A 232 17.90 -32.51 14.15
C THR A 232 18.96 -31.61 14.76
N THR A 233 18.60 -30.47 15.37
CA THR A 233 19.59 -29.63 16.08
C THR A 233 20.23 -30.35 17.27
N ARG A 234 19.47 -31.18 18.00
CA ARG A 234 20.01 -32.03 19.07
C ARG A 234 21.02 -33.03 18.50
N ASN A 235 20.69 -33.71 17.41
CA ASN A 235 21.57 -34.68 16.77
C ASN A 235 22.82 -33.98 16.20
N GLU A 236 22.68 -32.80 15.59
CA GLU A 236 23.80 -31.98 15.14
C GLU A 236 24.70 -31.55 16.29
N LEU A 237 24.15 -31.13 17.42
CA LEU A 237 24.94 -30.79 18.61
C LEU A 237 25.64 -32.00 19.21
N ILE A 238 24.97 -33.16 19.25
CA ILE A 238 25.58 -34.42 19.70
C ILE A 238 26.75 -34.77 18.78
N THR A 239 26.54 -34.78 17.46
CA THR A 239 27.63 -35.04 16.50
C THR A 239 28.74 -34.00 16.58
N TRP A 240 28.41 -32.72 16.80
CA TRP A 240 29.43 -31.67 16.98
C TRP A 240 30.24 -31.94 18.24
N ILE A 241 29.59 -32.21 19.38
CA ILE A 241 30.26 -32.54 20.65
C ILE A 241 31.10 -33.82 20.48
N GLU A 242 30.58 -34.85 19.83
CA GLU A 242 31.30 -36.09 19.55
C GLU A 242 32.51 -35.85 18.65
N THR A 243 32.39 -35.00 17.63
CA THR A 243 33.53 -34.63 16.77
C THR A 243 34.56 -33.77 17.49
N GLU A 244 34.15 -32.85 18.37
CA GLU A 244 35.07 -32.05 19.18
C GLU A 244 35.75 -32.88 20.27
N LEU A 245 35.03 -33.83 20.89
CA LEU A 245 35.61 -34.82 21.81
C LEU A 245 36.56 -35.78 21.09
N ALA A 246 36.23 -36.20 19.86
CA ALA A 246 37.12 -37.01 19.03
C ALA A 246 38.39 -36.24 18.62
N LYS A 247 38.30 -34.92 18.40
CA LYS A 247 39.47 -34.06 18.16
C LYS A 247 40.29 -33.81 19.44
N ALA A 248 39.67 -33.82 20.62
CA ALA A 248 40.34 -33.67 21.90
C ALA A 248 41.00 -34.96 22.42
N SER A 249 40.69 -36.11 21.81
CA SER A 249 41.36 -37.38 22.11
C SER A 249 42.71 -37.47 21.36
N PRO A 250 43.85 -37.63 22.04
CA PRO A 250 45.17 -37.59 21.40
C PRO A 250 45.45 -38.95 20.74
N GLY A 251 44.83 -39.25 19.60
CA GLY A 251 45.02 -40.54 18.94
C GLY A 251 44.43 -40.78 17.56
N GLY A 252 43.82 -39.78 16.89
CA GLY A 252 43.18 -40.00 15.58
C GLY A 252 43.53 -38.92 14.55
N LYS A 253 44.33 -39.29 13.53
CA LYS A 253 44.63 -38.47 12.34
C LYS A 253 43.35 -38.11 11.56
N PRO A 254 43.28 -36.97 10.85
CA PRO A 254 42.01 -36.44 10.37
C PRO A 254 41.59 -37.07 9.04
N GLY A 255 40.42 -37.71 9.04
CA GLY A 255 39.68 -38.03 7.83
C GLY A 255 38.84 -36.82 7.42
N ALA A 256 39.20 -36.21 6.28
CA ALA A 256 38.40 -35.20 5.62
C ALA A 256 36.99 -35.74 5.34
N SER A 257 35.96 -35.06 5.82
CA SER A 257 34.63 -35.15 5.24
C SER A 257 34.02 -33.76 5.13
N ASN A 258 33.94 -33.35 3.89
CA ASN A 258 33.22 -32.19 3.41
C ASN A 258 31.72 -32.52 3.53
N SER A 259 30.97 -31.77 4.35
CA SER A 259 29.51 -31.78 4.28
C SER A 259 29.02 -30.36 4.46
N GLY A 260 28.63 -29.76 3.34
CA GLY A 260 27.98 -28.46 3.31
C GLY A 260 26.48 -28.61 3.52
N SER A 261 25.89 -27.73 4.32
CA SER A 261 24.55 -27.19 4.06
C SER A 261 24.28 -25.92 4.86
N LEU A 262 24.40 -24.79 4.17
CA LEU A 262 23.39 -23.73 4.07
C LEU A 262 22.70 -23.26 5.36
N LYS A 263 23.38 -22.38 6.08
CA LYS A 263 22.71 -21.17 6.61
C LYS A 263 23.46 -19.98 6.05
N SER A 264 22.72 -19.07 5.41
CA SER A 264 23.17 -17.77 4.92
C SER A 264 23.71 -16.91 6.07
N ARG A 265 24.88 -17.27 6.61
CA ARG A 265 25.78 -16.34 7.24
C ARG A 265 26.30 -15.49 6.11
N VAL A 266 25.77 -14.27 5.98
CA VAL A 266 26.47 -13.17 5.31
C VAL A 266 27.90 -13.25 5.84
N SER A 267 28.82 -13.72 4.99
CA SER A 267 30.17 -14.04 5.44
C SER A 267 30.79 -12.74 5.96
N PRO A 268 31.59 -12.76 7.04
CA PRO A 268 32.23 -11.54 7.54
C PRO A 268 33.03 -10.82 6.43
N SER A 269 33.48 -11.58 5.43
CA SER A 269 34.07 -11.09 4.18
C SER A 269 33.10 -10.23 3.34
N THR A 270 31.85 -10.64 3.15
CA THR A 270 30.84 -9.80 2.45
C THR A 270 30.45 -8.54 3.22
N ILE A 271 30.44 -8.58 4.56
CA ILE A 271 30.21 -7.38 5.38
C ILE A 271 31.39 -6.41 5.23
N ALA A 272 32.62 -6.93 5.28
CA ALA A 272 33.82 -6.12 5.07
C ALA A 272 33.84 -5.50 3.66
N ALA A 273 33.47 -6.25 2.62
CA ALA A 273 33.36 -5.74 1.25
C ALA A 273 32.31 -4.61 1.13
N ASN A 274 31.14 -4.77 1.76
CA ASN A 274 30.10 -3.74 1.77
C ASN A 274 30.56 -2.48 2.54
N LEU A 275 31.27 -2.63 3.66
CA LEU A 275 31.84 -1.51 4.40
C LEU A 275 32.91 -0.77 3.58
N GLU A 276 33.71 -1.50 2.81
CA GLU A 276 34.68 -0.91 1.89
C GLU A 276 33.99 -0.17 0.73
N GLU A 277 32.87 -0.69 0.22
CA GLU A 277 32.07 -0.02 -0.81
C GLU A 277 31.43 1.27 -0.26
N ILE A 278 30.88 1.22 0.96
CA ILE A 278 30.30 2.37 1.65
C ILE A 278 31.39 3.42 1.92
N SER A 279 32.58 3.02 2.37
CA SER A 279 33.68 3.96 2.62
C SER A 279 34.16 4.62 1.33
N LYS A 280 34.23 3.87 0.21
CA LYS A 280 34.52 4.40 -1.13
C LYS A 280 33.46 5.40 -1.59
N LYS A 281 32.17 5.09 -1.40
CA LYS A 281 31.05 6.00 -1.73
C LYS A 281 31.11 7.28 -0.87
N TYR A 282 31.39 7.15 0.42
CA TYR A 282 31.52 8.30 1.32
C TYR A 282 32.75 9.17 1.01
N ALA A 283 33.88 8.56 0.66
CA ALA A 283 35.07 9.29 0.23
C ALA A 283 34.81 10.10 -1.05
N LYS A 284 34.08 9.53 -2.03
CA LYS A 284 33.63 10.25 -3.24
C LYS A 284 32.68 11.41 -2.91
N TYR A 285 31.76 11.21 -1.97
CA TYR A 285 30.88 12.28 -1.50
C TYR A 285 31.69 13.42 -0.86
N VAL A 286 32.62 13.11 0.04
CA VAL A 286 33.45 14.12 0.71
C VAL A 286 34.35 14.87 -0.29
N SER A 287 34.96 14.18 -1.25
CA SER A 287 35.78 14.84 -2.28
C SER A 287 34.94 15.77 -3.15
N SER A 288 33.75 15.33 -3.59
CA SER A 288 32.84 16.19 -4.36
C SER A 288 32.41 17.44 -3.57
N ARG A 289 32.15 17.30 -2.27
CA ARG A 289 31.78 18.42 -1.40
C ARG A 289 32.94 19.39 -1.18
N LYS A 290 34.17 18.89 -1.02
CA LYS A 290 35.38 19.74 -0.96
C LYS A 290 35.54 20.54 -2.24
N THR A 291 35.41 19.90 -3.40
CA THR A 291 35.49 20.62 -4.69
C THR A 291 34.40 21.66 -4.87
N LEU A 292 33.18 21.42 -4.35
CA LEU A 292 32.12 22.43 -4.37
C LEU A 292 32.44 23.63 -3.47
N LEU A 293 32.98 23.39 -2.27
CA LEU A 293 33.41 24.47 -1.36
C LEU A 293 34.57 25.27 -1.93
N ASP A 294 35.53 24.61 -2.60
CA ASP A 294 36.64 25.28 -3.27
C ASP A 294 36.15 26.14 -4.45
N LEU A 295 35.15 25.68 -5.18
CA LEU A 295 34.53 26.48 -6.26
C LEU A 295 33.68 27.62 -5.72
N GLU A 296 32.93 27.42 -4.64
CA GLU A 296 32.15 28.47 -3.99
C GLU A 296 33.06 29.57 -3.42
N THR A 297 34.18 29.19 -2.80
CA THR A 297 35.19 30.13 -2.31
C THR A 297 35.89 30.88 -3.45
N GLN A 298 36.21 30.22 -4.56
CA GLN A 298 36.74 30.89 -5.76
C GLN A 298 35.72 31.83 -6.41
N GLN A 299 34.44 31.42 -6.47
CA GLN A 299 33.36 32.26 -6.98
C GLN A 299 33.11 33.48 -6.08
N PHE A 300 33.21 33.33 -4.76
CA PHE A 300 33.14 34.43 -3.80
C PHE A 300 34.33 35.39 -3.90
N GLN A 301 35.52 34.87 -4.19
CA GLN A 301 36.72 35.70 -4.45
C GLN A 301 36.64 36.48 -5.76
N LEU A 302 35.97 35.95 -6.79
CA LEU A 302 35.78 36.62 -8.08
C LEU A 302 34.59 37.61 -8.12
N SER A 303 33.66 37.50 -7.18
CA SER A 303 32.45 38.35 -7.09
C SER A 303 32.49 39.39 -5.97
N GLN A 304 33.57 39.46 -5.19
CA GLN A 304 33.83 40.61 -4.33
C GLN A 304 34.28 41.81 -5.17
N PRO A 305 33.61 42.98 -5.06
CA PRO A 305 34.26 44.23 -5.44
C PRO A 305 35.47 44.39 -4.51
N SER A 306 36.61 44.76 -5.09
CA SER A 306 37.84 45.10 -4.38
C SER A 306 37.55 45.96 -3.14
N HIS A 307 37.44 45.32 -1.97
CA HIS A 307 37.50 46.02 -0.70
C HIS A 307 38.97 46.37 -0.47
N PRO A 308 39.33 47.65 -0.28
CA PRO A 308 40.67 48.00 0.13
C PRO A 308 40.90 47.34 1.50
N SER A 309 41.93 46.51 1.56
CA SER A 309 42.50 45.98 2.79
C SER A 309 42.68 47.15 3.78
N LEU A 310 41.88 47.18 4.84
CA LEU A 310 42.09 48.05 5.99
C LEU A 310 43.36 47.58 6.71
N LEU A 311 44.51 48.04 6.22
CA LEU A 311 45.72 48.18 7.02
C LEU A 311 45.68 49.55 7.74
N PRO A 312 46.24 49.66 8.96
CA PRO A 312 46.15 50.86 9.78
C PRO A 312 46.80 52.09 9.14
N PRO A 313 46.30 53.31 9.43
CA PRO A 313 46.75 54.52 8.75
C PRO A 313 48.08 54.99 9.34
N ALA A 314 49.16 54.76 8.62
CA ALA A 314 50.35 55.59 8.76
C ALA A 314 51.08 55.65 7.43
N GLN A 315 51.15 56.88 6.92
CA GLN A 315 52.05 57.34 5.86
C GLN A 315 51.69 56.86 4.46
N LEU A 316 51.19 57.79 3.65
CA LEU A 316 51.76 58.14 2.35
C LEU A 316 50.98 59.34 1.79
N VAL A 317 51.43 60.54 2.18
CA VAL A 317 51.29 61.72 1.34
C VAL A 317 52.35 61.57 0.26
N ALA A 318 51.96 61.25 -0.97
CA ALA A 318 52.71 61.60 -2.18
C ALA A 318 51.96 61.15 -3.43
N GLY A 319 51.48 62.14 -4.20
CA GLY A 319 51.47 62.09 -5.66
C GLY A 319 50.36 61.29 -6.33
N LEU A 320 49.33 61.99 -6.81
CA LEU A 320 49.15 62.06 -8.26
C LEU A 320 48.31 63.29 -8.65
N ASP A 321 48.98 64.19 -9.36
CA ASP A 321 48.34 65.27 -10.10
C ASP A 321 47.53 64.73 -11.29
N ARG A 322 46.50 65.51 -11.60
CA ARG A 322 46.07 65.92 -12.96
C ARG A 322 44.85 65.23 -13.58
N SER A 323 43.84 66.09 -13.74
CA SER A 323 42.98 66.23 -14.92
C SER A 323 41.88 65.19 -15.15
N SER A 324 40.68 65.55 -14.71
CA SER A 324 39.53 65.61 -15.62
C SER A 324 38.44 66.48 -15.00
N ASN A 325 38.40 67.75 -15.42
CA ASN A 325 37.25 68.62 -15.18
C ASN A 325 36.08 68.16 -16.05
N LYS A 326 35.15 67.41 -15.45
CA LYS A 326 33.76 67.34 -15.91
C LYS A 326 32.89 67.03 -14.70
N PRO A 327 31.90 67.86 -14.35
CA PRO A 327 30.96 67.49 -13.29
C PRO A 327 30.21 66.23 -13.77
N PRO A 328 30.26 65.11 -13.02
CA PRO A 328 29.41 63.98 -13.36
C PRO A 328 27.96 64.45 -13.26
N MET A 329 27.18 64.20 -14.31
CA MET A 329 25.73 64.44 -14.26
C MET A 329 25.16 63.71 -13.03
N PRO A 330 24.21 64.29 -12.28
CA PRO A 330 23.67 63.68 -11.07
C PRO A 330 22.82 62.43 -11.38
N ILE A 331 23.46 61.28 -11.58
CA ILE A 331 22.80 59.96 -11.68
C ILE A 331 22.14 59.59 -10.34
N ASP A 332 22.54 60.27 -9.26
CA ASP A 332 21.99 60.13 -7.92
C ASP A 332 20.45 60.20 -7.89
N HIS A 333 19.82 61.08 -8.66
CA HIS A 333 18.35 61.21 -8.65
C HIS A 333 17.62 60.00 -9.27
N LEU A 334 18.24 59.30 -10.21
CA LEU A 334 17.63 58.12 -10.87
C LEU A 334 17.71 56.87 -10.00
N LEU A 335 18.79 56.69 -9.23
CA LEU A 335 19.01 55.52 -8.38
C LEU A 335 18.42 55.67 -6.97
N THR A 336 18.29 56.91 -6.47
CA THR A 336 17.74 57.20 -5.13
C THR A 336 16.36 56.56 -4.85
N PRO A 337 15.35 56.57 -5.75
CA PRO A 337 14.07 55.94 -5.46
C PRO A 337 14.18 54.41 -5.33
N TYR A 338 15.02 53.76 -6.13
CA TYR A 338 15.26 52.32 -6.06
C TYR A 338 16.01 51.92 -4.79
N LEU A 339 17.03 52.69 -4.39
CA LEU A 339 17.74 52.47 -3.13
C LEU A 339 16.83 52.69 -1.92
N ARG A 340 15.94 53.70 -1.97
CA ARG A 340 14.95 53.93 -0.90
C ARG A 340 13.92 52.79 -0.84
N ALA A 341 13.45 52.30 -1.98
CA ALA A 341 12.55 51.15 -2.06
C ALA A 341 13.22 49.88 -1.50
N LEU A 342 14.48 49.61 -1.89
CA LEU A 342 15.25 48.49 -1.39
C LEU A 342 15.51 48.60 0.12
N ALA A 343 15.83 49.80 0.61
CA ALA A 343 15.98 50.07 2.04
C ALA A 343 14.66 49.81 2.81
N ALA A 344 13.52 50.27 2.29
CA ALA A 344 12.20 50.00 2.88
C ALA A 344 11.87 48.50 2.91
N ILE A 345 12.15 47.77 1.82
CA ILE A 345 12.01 46.31 1.77
C ILE A 345 12.92 45.65 2.81
N SER A 346 14.17 46.08 2.93
CA SER A 346 15.11 45.52 3.91
C SER A 346 14.65 45.72 5.36
N VAL A 347 14.01 46.86 5.67
CA VAL A 347 13.41 47.12 6.99
C VAL A 347 12.22 46.20 7.23
N SER A 348 11.34 46.03 6.23
CA SER A 348 10.20 45.11 6.33
C SER A 348 10.65 43.67 6.52
N GLN A 349 11.71 43.24 5.83
CA GLN A 349 12.29 41.91 5.96
C GLN A 349 12.88 41.69 7.36
N LYS A 350 13.61 42.68 7.90
CA LYS A 350 14.13 42.62 9.26
C LYS A 350 13.00 42.50 10.30
N ALA A 351 11.92 43.27 10.13
CA ALA A 351 10.74 43.19 10.99
C ALA A 351 10.04 41.82 10.88
N ALA A 352 9.91 41.26 9.68
CA ALA A 352 9.33 39.92 9.49
C ALA A 352 10.20 38.83 10.12
N ILE A 353 11.53 38.92 9.99
CA ILE A 353 12.47 37.99 10.61
C ILE A 353 12.40 38.06 12.15
N SER A 354 12.32 39.27 12.73
CA SER A 354 12.21 39.43 14.18
C SER A 354 10.88 38.93 14.73
N GLN A 355 9.77 39.15 14.00
CA GLN A 355 8.47 38.59 14.35
C GLN A 355 8.50 37.06 14.27
N LYS A 356 9.07 36.49 13.19
CA LYS A 356 9.20 35.04 13.03
C LYS A 356 10.02 34.43 14.16
N SER A 357 11.14 35.03 14.54
CA SER A 357 11.98 34.51 15.63
C SER A 357 11.26 34.61 16.97
N PHE A 358 10.52 35.70 17.23
CA PHE A 358 9.67 35.85 18.42
C PHE A 358 8.61 34.75 18.49
N PHE A 359 7.81 34.54 17.44
CA PHE A 359 6.77 33.51 17.41
C PHE A 359 7.34 32.11 17.52
N THR A 360 8.47 31.83 16.86
CA THR A 360 9.12 30.52 16.96
C THR A 360 9.59 30.25 18.39
N SER A 361 10.18 31.25 19.05
CA SER A 361 10.60 31.14 20.45
C SER A 361 9.42 31.01 21.42
N ALA A 362 8.34 31.77 21.20
CA ALA A 362 7.12 31.67 21.99
C ALA A 362 6.47 30.28 21.85
N LEU A 363 6.36 29.78 20.61
CA LEU A 363 5.81 28.45 20.33
C LEU A 363 6.67 27.34 20.92
N SER A 364 8.00 27.44 20.84
CA SER A 364 8.90 26.45 21.44
C SER A 364 8.78 26.42 22.96
N LYS A 365 8.65 27.60 23.60
CA LYS A 365 8.41 27.70 25.05
C LYS A 365 7.08 27.06 25.43
N GLN A 366 6.00 27.42 24.73
CA GLN A 366 4.68 26.85 24.99
C GLN A 366 4.65 25.32 24.77
N ASN A 367 5.33 24.82 23.74
CA ASN A 367 5.43 23.39 23.48
C ASN A 367 6.20 22.66 24.61
N GLN A 368 7.30 23.27 25.07
CA GLN A 368 8.06 22.76 26.20
C GLN A 368 7.25 22.77 27.50
N ASP A 369 6.54 23.86 27.79
CA ASP A 369 5.70 23.98 28.99
C ASP A 369 4.54 22.97 28.97
N ALA A 370 3.87 22.81 27.83
CA ALA A 370 2.85 21.79 27.65
C ALA A 370 3.42 20.38 27.86
N CYS A 371 4.61 20.09 27.34
CA CYS A 371 5.26 18.80 27.55
C CYS A 371 5.67 18.54 29.00
N GLN A 372 6.08 19.57 29.74
CA GLN A 372 6.37 19.47 31.17
C GLN A 372 5.09 19.23 31.97
N LEU A 373 4.02 19.96 31.68
CA LEU A 373 2.72 19.79 32.32
C LEU A 373 2.18 18.38 32.07
N LEU A 374 2.21 17.88 30.84
CA LEU A 374 1.82 16.50 30.52
C LEU A 374 2.70 15.46 31.22
N GLY A 375 3.97 15.77 31.46
CA GLY A 375 4.87 14.94 32.26
C GLY A 375 4.41 14.83 33.71
N ARG A 376 4.20 15.98 34.37
CA ARG A 376 3.70 16.05 35.75
C ARG A 376 2.33 15.39 35.91
N LEU A 377 1.41 15.70 35.01
CA LEU A 377 0.09 15.06 35.00
C LEU A 377 0.20 13.54 34.81
N GLY A 378 1.21 13.08 34.07
CA GLY A 378 1.48 11.66 33.88
C GLY A 378 2.00 10.97 35.14
N GLU A 379 2.77 11.67 35.95
CA GLU A 379 3.26 11.21 37.26
C GLU A 379 2.13 11.16 38.30
N GLU A 380 1.17 12.10 38.23
CA GLU A 380 -0.02 12.15 39.10
C GLU A 380 -1.14 11.20 38.67
N SER A 381 -1.12 10.71 37.43
CA SER A 381 -2.18 9.88 36.87
C SER A 381 -2.16 8.45 37.40
N HIS A 382 -3.28 7.98 37.93
CA HIS A 382 -3.51 6.55 38.20
C HIS A 382 -3.94 5.75 36.96
N LEU A 383 -4.33 6.43 35.87
CA LEU A 383 -4.82 5.80 34.65
C LEU A 383 -3.68 5.17 33.83
N LEU A 384 -2.55 5.88 33.70
CA LEU A 384 -1.41 5.42 32.91
C LEU A 384 -0.74 4.15 33.48
N PRO A 385 -0.57 4.00 34.80
CA PRO A 385 -0.06 2.75 35.39
C PRO A 385 -1.05 1.59 35.30
N ALA A 386 -2.36 1.87 35.39
CA ALA A 386 -3.40 0.84 35.28
C ALA A 386 -3.49 0.25 33.86
N TYR A 387 -3.22 1.08 32.84
CA TYR A 387 -3.27 0.66 31.43
C TYR A 387 -1.98 1.01 30.66
N PRO A 388 -0.88 0.27 30.89
CA PRO A 388 0.39 0.54 30.24
C PRO A 388 0.34 0.16 28.75
N MET A 389 0.71 1.10 27.88
CA MET A 389 0.91 0.82 26.46
C MET A 389 2.12 -0.10 26.28
N LYS A 390 2.03 -1.15 25.44
CA LYS A 390 3.09 -2.17 25.28
C LYS A 390 4.47 -1.61 24.85
N ASP A 391 4.51 -0.41 24.27
CA ASP A 391 5.73 0.32 23.91
C ASP A 391 6.41 1.06 25.10
N SER A 392 5.71 1.24 26.23
CA SER A 392 6.23 1.96 27.41
C SER A 392 7.05 1.07 28.35
N LEU A 393 6.92 -0.27 28.23
CA LEU A 393 7.64 -1.24 29.05
C LEU A 393 9.17 -1.19 28.87
N ARG A 394 9.67 -0.61 27.76
CA ARG A 394 11.10 -0.39 27.56
C ARG A 394 11.68 0.77 28.39
N ARG A 395 10.83 1.56 29.07
CA ARG A 395 11.26 2.70 29.91
C ARG A 395 11.07 2.47 31.41
N ARG A 396 10.76 1.25 31.84
CA ARG A 396 10.65 0.91 33.27
C ARG A 396 11.74 -0.09 33.69
N SER A 397 12.98 0.17 33.30
CA SER A 397 14.13 -0.23 34.11
C SER A 397 14.62 1.04 34.78
N GLY A 398 14.50 1.11 36.10
CA GLY A 398 15.04 2.20 36.90
C GLY A 398 16.54 2.37 36.65
N ILE A 399 17.01 3.60 36.80
CA ILE A 399 18.38 4.06 36.56
C ILE A 399 18.67 4.32 35.08
N GLN A 400 18.19 5.47 34.60
CA GLN A 400 18.86 6.32 33.61
C GLN A 400 18.12 7.66 33.53
N THR A 401 18.18 8.41 34.63
CA THR A 401 18.44 9.84 34.51
C THR A 401 19.80 9.97 33.83
N GLU A 402 19.86 10.83 32.81
CA GLU A 402 21.02 11.10 31.96
C GLU A 402 21.09 10.22 30.70
N ILE A 403 21.19 10.89 29.55
CA ILE A 403 21.26 10.31 28.19
C ILE A 403 19.91 9.86 27.60
N ALA A 404 18.83 10.61 27.86
CA ALA A 404 17.76 10.69 26.87
C ALA A 404 18.29 11.49 25.68
N SER A 405 18.42 10.79 24.56
CA SER A 405 18.88 11.26 23.26
C SER A 405 18.39 12.68 22.96
N LYS A 406 19.33 13.55 22.60
CA LYS A 406 19.12 14.90 22.05
C LYS A 406 18.33 14.85 20.73
N SER A 407 17.06 14.46 20.75
CA SER A 407 16.14 14.78 19.68
C SER A 407 15.44 16.08 20.07
N GLU A 408 15.82 17.14 19.37
CA GLU A 408 15.63 18.57 19.66
C GLU A 408 14.20 19.09 19.84
N HIS A 409 13.14 18.27 19.80
CA HIS A 409 11.78 18.76 20.02
C HIS A 409 10.95 17.83 20.90
N PRO A 410 10.39 18.34 22.02
CA PRO A 410 9.44 17.60 22.81
C PRO A 410 8.11 17.59 22.02
N ASP A 411 7.84 16.50 21.31
CA ASP A 411 6.58 16.37 20.57
C ASP A 411 5.45 16.04 21.55
N ILE A 412 4.54 17.00 21.78
CA ILE A 412 3.31 16.82 22.56
C ILE A 412 2.56 15.56 22.11
N SER A 413 2.48 15.32 20.79
CA SER A 413 1.82 14.13 20.21
C SER A 413 2.38 12.82 20.77
N LYS A 414 3.70 12.70 20.95
CA LYS A 414 4.31 11.48 21.52
C LYS A 414 3.93 11.29 22.99
N ARG A 415 3.74 12.37 23.74
CA ARG A 415 3.36 12.33 25.16
C ARG A 415 1.86 12.10 25.37
N ILE A 416 1.00 12.50 24.43
CA ILE A 416 -0.46 12.29 24.51
C ILE A 416 -0.86 10.84 24.16
N LYS A 417 -0.12 10.15 23.28
CA LYS A 417 -0.49 8.78 22.84
C LYS A 417 -0.77 7.79 23.99
N PRO A 418 0.05 7.69 25.05
CA PRO A 418 -0.25 6.82 26.18
C PRO A 418 -1.55 7.18 26.91
N TRP A 419 -1.90 8.46 26.96
CA TRP A 419 -3.14 8.92 27.58
C TRP A 419 -4.37 8.50 26.79
N VAL A 420 -4.33 8.66 25.46
CA VAL A 420 -5.44 8.23 24.59
C VAL A 420 -5.63 6.72 24.70
N PHE A 421 -4.53 5.97 24.64
CA PHE A 421 -4.58 4.53 24.81
C PHE A 421 -5.15 4.12 26.17
N ALA A 422 -4.66 4.71 27.26
CA ALA A 422 -5.12 4.39 28.60
C ALA A 422 -6.61 4.76 28.82
N ALA A 423 -7.08 5.84 28.20
CA ALA A 423 -8.48 6.23 28.22
C ALA A 423 -9.36 5.25 27.44
N ASP A 424 -8.92 4.83 26.24
CA ASP A 424 -9.64 3.86 25.42
C ASP A 424 -9.70 2.49 26.11
N SER A 425 -8.59 2.03 26.69
CA SER A 425 -8.56 0.77 27.42
C SER A 425 -9.40 0.81 28.70
N ALA A 426 -9.39 1.93 29.44
CA ALA A 426 -10.25 2.10 30.61
C ALA A 426 -11.74 2.11 30.23
N LYS A 427 -12.07 2.73 29.10
CA LYS A 427 -13.43 2.69 28.53
C LYS A 427 -13.84 1.26 28.19
N ILE A 428 -12.97 0.49 27.54
CA ILE A 428 -13.25 -0.91 27.18
C ILE A 428 -13.43 -1.74 28.45
N ALA A 429 -12.53 -1.63 29.43
CA ALA A 429 -12.63 -2.37 30.69
C ALA A 429 -13.91 -2.04 31.47
N LEU A 430 -14.37 -0.77 31.44
CA LEU A 430 -15.63 -0.40 32.06
C LEU A 430 -16.83 -1.01 31.33
N LEU A 431 -16.79 -1.06 30.00
CA LEU A 431 -17.85 -1.70 29.20
C LEU A 431 -17.87 -3.22 29.41
N GLU A 432 -16.71 -3.85 29.52
CA GLU A 432 -16.57 -5.26 29.85
C GLU A 432 -17.11 -5.56 31.25
N TYR A 433 -16.72 -4.79 32.25
CA TYR A 433 -17.28 -4.91 33.61
C TYR A 433 -18.81 -4.72 33.62
N ALA A 434 -19.33 -3.72 32.90
CA ALA A 434 -20.77 -3.52 32.79
C ALA A 434 -21.47 -4.72 32.14
N ALA A 435 -20.90 -5.27 31.06
CA ALA A 435 -21.42 -6.48 30.41
C ALA A 435 -21.39 -7.69 31.37
N GLU A 436 -20.28 -7.93 32.06
CA GLU A 436 -20.17 -9.01 33.05
C GLU A 436 -21.23 -8.87 34.16
N THR A 437 -21.46 -7.67 34.68
CA THR A 437 -22.50 -7.46 35.71
C THR A 437 -23.91 -7.68 35.20
N VAL A 438 -24.17 -7.38 33.91
CA VAL A 438 -25.46 -7.64 33.27
C VAL A 438 -25.64 -9.14 33.05
N ASP A 439 -24.61 -9.84 32.59
CA ASP A 439 -24.64 -11.30 32.40
C ASP A 439 -24.84 -12.02 33.74
N ILE A 440 -24.14 -11.62 34.79
CA ILE A 440 -24.35 -12.15 36.15
C ILE A 440 -25.77 -11.87 36.63
N GLY A 441 -26.30 -10.66 36.37
CA GLY A 441 -27.68 -10.30 36.70
C GLY A 441 -28.71 -11.15 35.94
N GLN A 442 -28.46 -11.42 34.66
CA GLN A 442 -29.30 -12.27 33.83
C GLN A 442 -29.31 -13.72 34.35
N VAL A 443 -28.13 -14.29 34.63
CA VAL A 443 -28.03 -15.64 35.19
C VAL A 443 -28.73 -15.73 36.55
N ALA A 444 -28.62 -14.69 37.40
CA ALA A 444 -29.33 -14.64 38.67
C ALA A 444 -30.86 -14.59 38.46
N LEU A 445 -31.35 -13.83 37.47
CA LEU A 445 -32.78 -13.79 37.13
C LEU A 445 -33.29 -15.12 36.57
N GLU A 446 -32.53 -15.76 35.68
CA GLU A 446 -32.86 -17.09 35.14
C GLU A 446 -32.96 -18.13 36.26
N ASN A 447 -32.01 -18.12 37.20
CA ASN A 447 -32.05 -18.98 38.38
C ASN A 447 -33.25 -18.66 39.29
N CYS A 448 -33.57 -17.38 39.52
CA CYS A 448 -34.78 -17.00 40.26
C CYS A 448 -36.07 -17.48 39.56
N LEU A 449 -36.15 -17.40 38.24
CA LEU A 449 -37.29 -17.89 37.46
C LEU A 449 -37.41 -19.40 37.51
N GLU A 450 -36.28 -20.12 37.44
CA GLU A 450 -36.25 -21.58 37.58
C GLU A 450 -36.72 -22.01 38.98
N ASN A 451 -36.21 -21.37 40.03
CA ASN A 451 -36.68 -21.61 41.40
C ASN A 451 -38.18 -21.29 41.58
N LEU A 452 -38.70 -20.24 40.92
CA LEU A 452 -40.14 -19.94 40.94
C LEU A 452 -40.96 -21.02 40.24
N ARG A 453 -40.51 -21.52 39.09
CA ARG A 453 -41.16 -22.65 38.40
C ARG A 453 -41.15 -23.91 39.25
N GLU A 454 -40.05 -24.18 39.97
CA GLU A 454 -40.00 -25.29 40.93
C GLU A 454 -40.99 -25.11 42.08
N ILE A 455 -41.12 -23.90 42.62
CA ILE A 455 -42.10 -23.58 43.67
C ILE A 455 -43.54 -23.72 43.14
N ASP A 456 -43.84 -23.23 41.94
CA ASP A 456 -45.15 -23.37 41.30
C ASP A 456 -45.51 -24.85 41.04
N PHE A 457 -44.53 -25.64 40.61
CA PHE A 457 -44.66 -27.10 40.49
C PHE A 457 -44.98 -27.76 41.84
N LEU A 458 -44.28 -27.38 42.92
CA LEU A 458 -44.54 -27.88 44.27
C LEU A 458 -45.90 -27.44 44.84
N LEU A 459 -46.39 -26.25 44.44
CA LEU A 459 -47.72 -25.73 44.78
C LEU A 459 -48.85 -26.38 43.97
N GLY A 460 -48.52 -27.27 43.02
CA GLY A 460 -49.49 -28.06 42.27
C GLY A 460 -50.22 -27.26 41.17
N HIS A 461 -49.62 -26.19 40.65
CA HIS A 461 -50.05 -25.60 39.38
C HIS A 461 -49.34 -26.35 38.25
N PRO A 462 -49.97 -27.33 37.57
CA PRO A 462 -49.37 -27.91 36.39
C PRO A 462 -49.24 -26.80 35.33
N GLU A 463 -48.13 -26.79 34.58
CA GLU A 463 -48.07 -26.02 33.34
C GLU A 463 -49.28 -26.42 32.50
N GLU A 464 -50.25 -25.51 32.36
CA GLU A 464 -51.28 -25.63 31.35
C GLU A 464 -50.56 -25.62 30.02
N GLY A 465 -50.48 -26.80 29.41
CA GLY A 465 -49.86 -27.01 28.13
C GLY A 465 -50.41 -26.02 27.11
N GLU A 466 -49.49 -25.40 26.39
CA GLU A 466 -49.74 -24.89 25.05
C GLU A 466 -50.37 -26.03 24.24
N ASP A 467 -51.68 -25.95 23.98
CA ASP A 467 -52.25 -26.44 22.73
C ASP A 467 -53.59 -25.78 22.39
N SER A 468 -53.65 -25.31 21.14
CA SER A 468 -54.80 -24.82 20.36
C SER A 468 -55.26 -23.35 20.54
N SER A 469 -54.84 -22.50 19.59
CA SER A 469 -55.72 -22.18 18.46
C SER A 469 -55.05 -21.21 17.47
N GLU A 470 -54.97 -21.68 16.23
CA GLU A 470 -54.71 -20.89 15.03
C GLU A 470 -55.77 -19.79 14.82
N VAL A 471 -55.39 -18.85 13.94
CA VAL A 471 -56.22 -17.90 13.18
C VAL A 471 -56.51 -16.55 13.85
N SER A 472 -55.67 -15.57 13.53
CA SER A 472 -56.17 -14.35 12.86
C SER A 472 -55.05 -13.62 12.13
N GLU A 473 -55.03 -13.74 10.81
CA GLU A 473 -54.27 -12.87 9.93
C GLU A 473 -54.75 -11.41 10.04
N ARG A 474 -53.80 -10.47 10.18
CA ARG A 474 -53.82 -9.15 9.51
C ARG A 474 -52.46 -8.47 9.65
N HIS A 475 -51.66 -8.56 8.59
CA HIS A 475 -50.64 -7.55 8.25
C HIS A 475 -51.33 -6.20 7.89
N PRO A 476 -50.65 -5.03 7.78
CA PRO A 476 -49.21 -4.86 7.50
C PRO A 476 -48.50 -3.62 8.12
N LYS A 477 -47.20 -3.51 7.78
CA LYS A 477 -46.38 -2.28 7.56
C LYS A 477 -45.36 -1.82 8.62
N THR A 478 -44.11 -2.13 8.27
CA THR A 478 -42.96 -1.20 8.10
C THR A 478 -42.48 -0.33 9.26
N GLY A 479 -41.19 -0.46 9.58
CA GLY A 479 -40.42 0.65 10.14
C GLY A 479 -39.18 0.24 10.93
N ALA A 480 -38.07 0.00 10.23
CA ALA A 480 -36.76 0.08 10.87
C ALA A 480 -36.52 1.53 11.32
N ALA A 481 -36.29 1.76 12.61
CA ALA A 481 -35.75 3.02 13.11
C ALA A 481 -34.96 2.82 14.41
N ALA A 482 -33.64 2.92 14.25
CA ALA A 482 -32.71 3.64 15.12
C ALA A 482 -32.94 3.56 16.64
N MET A 483 -32.05 2.83 17.31
CA MET A 483 -31.63 3.17 18.67
C MET A 483 -31.15 4.62 18.70
N ARG A 484 -32.00 5.50 19.24
CA ARG A 484 -31.58 6.80 19.76
C ARG A 484 -31.80 6.80 21.26
N LEU A 485 -30.68 6.77 21.97
CA LEU A 485 -30.56 7.20 23.35
C LEU A 485 -31.17 8.60 23.50
N GLY A 486 -32.07 8.75 24.46
CA GLY A 486 -32.75 10.01 24.70
C GLY A 486 -33.56 10.05 26.00
N SER A 487 -32.88 10.39 27.08
CA SER A 487 -33.34 11.27 28.15
C SER A 487 -34.48 10.82 29.10
N ARG A 488 -34.07 10.56 30.35
CA ARG A 488 -34.72 10.95 31.62
C ARG A 488 -36.06 11.70 31.49
N LYS A 489 -37.08 11.18 32.18
CA LYS A 489 -37.84 11.91 33.21
C LYS A 489 -38.70 10.95 34.04
N HIS A 490 -38.31 10.79 35.30
CA HIS A 490 -39.21 10.35 36.37
C HIS A 490 -40.32 11.39 36.53
N THR A 491 -41.56 10.97 36.41
CA THR A 491 -42.69 11.60 37.10
C THR A 491 -43.61 10.52 37.62
N SER A 492 -43.76 10.50 38.93
CA SER A 492 -44.71 9.70 39.67
C SER A 492 -46.16 9.97 39.23
N LYS A 493 -46.96 8.91 39.18
CA LYS A 493 -48.38 9.01 39.57
C LYS A 493 -48.96 7.62 39.87
N ASN A 494 -49.59 7.56 41.03
CA ASN A 494 -50.32 6.46 41.63
C ASN A 494 -51.40 5.87 40.72
N SER A 495 -51.57 4.55 40.80
CA SER A 495 -52.89 3.92 41.00
C SER A 495 -52.71 2.48 41.47
N ILE A 496 -52.73 2.29 42.79
CA ILE A 496 -52.97 0.99 43.43
C ILE A 496 -54.49 0.77 43.42
N THR A 497 -54.93 -0.20 42.65
CA THR A 497 -56.13 -1.01 42.88
C THR A 497 -55.56 -2.38 43.23
N ASP A 498 -55.39 -2.71 44.51
CA ASP A 498 -56.40 -3.41 45.31
C ASP A 498 -57.16 -4.47 44.50
N ASP A 499 -56.50 -5.60 44.28
CA ASP A 499 -57.17 -6.89 44.21
C ASP A 499 -56.41 -7.83 45.14
N GLY A 500 -57.11 -8.19 46.21
CA GLY A 500 -56.58 -8.90 47.35
C GLY A 500 -56.21 -10.33 46.99
N HIS A 501 -55.02 -10.74 47.43
CA HIS A 501 -54.76 -11.97 48.15
C HIS A 501 -53.33 -11.89 48.69
N ASP A 502 -53.18 -11.21 49.84
CA ASP A 502 -51.90 -11.10 50.52
C ASP A 502 -51.60 -12.42 51.26
N VAL A 503 -50.58 -13.12 50.77
CA VAL A 503 -50.14 -14.47 51.15
C VAL A 503 -49.73 -14.57 52.63
N TRP A 504 -49.53 -13.43 53.28
CA TRP A 504 -49.08 -13.31 54.67
C TRP A 504 -50.19 -13.41 55.72
N SER A 505 -51.46 -13.37 55.33
CA SER A 505 -52.60 -13.48 56.26
C SER A 505 -52.82 -14.90 56.84
N ARG A 506 -52.10 -15.91 56.35
CA ARG A 506 -52.21 -17.31 56.80
C ARG A 506 -51.28 -17.70 57.96
N LEU A 507 -50.41 -16.81 58.42
CA LEU A 507 -49.37 -17.11 59.40
C LEU A 507 -49.58 -16.41 60.76
N HIS A 508 -50.79 -16.45 61.33
CA HIS A 508 -50.96 -16.18 62.76
C HIS A 508 -51.83 -17.25 63.41
N GLY A 509 -51.16 -18.21 64.04
CA GLY A 509 -51.77 -19.24 64.87
C GLY A 509 -52.21 -18.67 66.21
N ASN A 510 -53.44 -19.02 66.59
CA ASN A 510 -54.01 -18.84 67.93
C ASN A 510 -53.11 -19.48 69.00
N LEU A 511 -52.53 -18.67 69.88
CA LEU A 511 -52.16 -19.09 71.23
C LEU A 511 -53.23 -18.57 72.19
N GLY A 512 -54.04 -19.50 72.69
CA GLY A 512 -55.14 -19.25 73.61
C GLY A 512 -54.65 -18.66 74.93
N VAL A 513 -55.34 -17.61 75.35
CA VAL A 513 -55.29 -17.03 76.69
C VAL A 513 -56.07 -17.95 77.62
N LEU A 514 -55.39 -18.60 78.57
CA LEU A 514 -56.02 -19.04 79.81
C LEU A 514 -55.87 -17.89 80.82
N ARG A 515 -56.99 -17.23 81.06
CA ARG A 515 -57.22 -16.28 82.16
C ARG A 515 -57.83 -17.06 83.33
N ASP A 516 -57.62 -16.51 84.52
CA ASP A 516 -58.32 -16.71 85.80
C ASP A 516 -57.47 -17.48 86.84
N ALA A 517 -57.38 -17.07 88.11
CA ALA A 517 -57.87 -15.90 88.84
C ALA A 517 -57.24 -15.89 90.25
N VAL A 518 -57.38 -14.72 90.91
CA VAL A 518 -57.14 -14.35 92.32
C VAL A 518 -55.75 -13.85 92.68
#